data_AF-A0A967BMD1-F1
#
_entry.id   AF-A0A967BMD1-F1
#
_cell.length_a   1.000
_cell.length_b   1.000
_cell.length_c   1.000
_cell.angle_alpha   90.00
_cell.angle_beta   90.00
_cell.angle_gamma   90.00
#
_symmetry.space_group_name_H-M   'P 1'
#
loop_
_entity.id
_entity.type
_entity.pdbx_description
1 polymer ?
#
loop_
_entity_poly.entity_id
_entity_poly.type
_entity_poly.pdbx_seq_one_letter_code
_entity_poly.pdbx_strand_id
1 'polypeptide(L)'
;MNNTFYKSLLNSIKDPILFADTNHIVQYMNKAAIEHFEDGKKLLQSNLLDCHNEESQRMMIEILVEMQNGFEEKLITDNEKYRIFMRSVRDEDGNLLGYFERYEPPQKM
;
A
#
# COMPACT_ATOMS: atom_id res chain seq x y z
N MET A 1 9.83 -1.05 -21.81
CA MET A 1 10.66 -0.47 -20.73
C MET A 1 11.09 -1.60 -19.80
N ASN A 2 12.34 -1.60 -19.29
CA ASN A 2 12.81 -2.67 -18.41
C ASN A 2 12.34 -2.43 -16.96
N ASN A 3 12.33 -3.49 -16.15
CA ASN A 3 11.98 -3.44 -14.72
C ASN A 3 12.82 -2.38 -13.97
N THR A 4 14.08 -2.21 -14.37
CA THR A 4 15.00 -1.21 -13.81
C THR A 4 14.48 0.23 -13.94
N PHE A 5 13.86 0.61 -15.07
CA PHE A 5 13.32 1.95 -15.27
C PHE A 5 12.20 2.28 -14.27
N TYR A 6 11.16 1.43 -14.18
CA TYR A 6 10.03 1.66 -13.27
C TYR A 6 10.46 1.64 -11.81
N LYS A 7 11.38 0.74 -11.45
CA LYS A 7 11.97 0.72 -10.11
C LYS A 7 12.70 2.02 -9.78
N SER A 8 13.50 2.55 -10.70
CA SER A 8 14.18 3.85 -10.51
C SER A 8 13.18 5.01 -10.39
N LEU A 9 12.12 5.00 -11.20
CA LEU A 9 11.05 6.00 -11.10
C LEU A 9 10.36 5.96 -9.72
N LEU A 10 9.92 4.79 -9.27
CA LEU A 10 9.26 4.63 -7.97
C LEU A 10 10.19 4.95 -6.79
N ASN A 11 11.49 4.64 -6.91
CA ASN A 11 12.50 5.03 -5.92
C ASN A 11 12.78 6.53 -5.86
N SER A 12 12.38 7.30 -6.87
CA SER A 12 12.50 8.77 -6.85
C SER A 12 11.36 9.46 -6.08
N ILE A 13 10.28 8.74 -5.80
CA ILE A 13 9.14 9.23 -5.02
C ILE A 13 9.54 9.28 -3.54
N LYS A 14 9.22 10.41 -2.89
CA LYS A 14 9.57 10.66 -1.48
C LYS A 14 8.63 9.97 -0.50
N ASP A 15 7.39 9.74 -0.91
CA ASP A 15 6.42 9.05 -0.09
C ASP A 15 6.69 7.54 -0.09
N PRO A 16 6.48 6.86 1.06
CA PRO A 16 6.64 5.42 1.14
C PRO A 16 5.59 4.72 0.27
N ILE A 17 6.05 3.82 -0.60
CA ILE A 17 5.19 2.96 -1.41
C ILE A 17 5.55 1.51 -1.06
N LEU A 18 4.61 0.85 -0.38
CA LEU A 18 4.63 -0.58 -0.10
C LEU A 18 3.42 -1.21 -0.80
N PHE A 19 3.67 -2.11 -1.73
CA PHE A 19 2.63 -2.83 -2.45
C PHE A 19 2.51 -4.26 -1.90
N ALA A 20 1.29 -4.63 -1.54
CA ALA A 20 0.90 -5.98 -1.15
C ALA A 20 -0.03 -6.57 -2.20
N ASP A 21 0.13 -7.86 -2.48
CA ASP A 21 -0.78 -8.60 -3.35
C ASP A 21 -2.13 -8.89 -2.66
N THR A 22 -3.02 -9.57 -3.36
CA THR A 22 -4.34 -9.95 -2.84
C THR A 22 -4.31 -11.00 -1.71
N ASN A 23 -3.14 -11.56 -1.37
CA ASN A 23 -2.95 -12.40 -0.19
C ASN A 23 -2.34 -11.61 0.98
N HIS A 24 -2.29 -10.28 0.86
CA HIS A 24 -1.64 -9.37 1.81
C HIS A 24 -0.12 -9.58 1.93
N ILE A 25 0.51 -10.22 0.94
CA ILE A 25 1.96 -10.45 0.94
C ILE A 25 2.66 -9.26 0.30
N VAL A 26 3.67 -8.71 0.97
CA VAL A 26 4.43 -7.57 0.44
C VAL A 26 5.30 -8.01 -0.74
N GLN A 27 4.94 -7.55 -1.93
CA GLN A 27 5.66 -7.89 -3.16
C GLN A 27 6.67 -6.82 -3.57
N TYR A 28 6.47 -5.56 -3.15
CA TYR A 28 7.34 -4.46 -3.53
C TYR A 28 7.40 -3.36 -2.47
N MET A 29 8.58 -2.75 -2.36
CA MET A 29 8.81 -1.54 -1.59
C MET A 29 9.72 -0.59 -2.37
N ASN A 30 9.37 0.69 -2.43
CA ASN A 30 10.28 1.72 -2.93
C ASN A 30 11.35 2.08 -1.88
N LYS A 31 12.33 2.89 -2.28
CA LYS A 31 13.40 3.37 -1.38
C LYS A 31 12.84 4.05 -0.13
N ALA A 32 11.85 4.94 -0.28
CA ALA A 32 11.26 5.65 0.84
C ALA A 32 10.57 4.72 1.84
N ALA A 33 9.84 3.70 1.39
CA ALA A 33 9.22 2.70 2.27
C ALA A 33 10.27 1.90 3.06
N ILE A 34 11.36 1.49 2.40
CA ILE A 34 12.45 0.78 3.08
C ILE A 34 13.09 1.63 4.19
N GLU A 35 13.17 2.95 4.00
CA GLU A 35 13.71 3.90 4.98
C GLU A 35 12.68 4.30 6.06
N HIS A 36 11.39 4.23 5.73
CA HIS A 36 10.28 4.63 6.61
C HIS A 36 9.93 3.57 7.66
N PHE A 37 9.83 2.29 7.24
CA PHE A 37 9.44 1.21 8.14
C PHE A 37 10.64 0.65 8.90
N GLU A 38 10.49 0.40 10.21
CA GLU A 38 11.58 -0.08 11.09
C GLU A 38 12.22 -1.39 10.58
N ASP A 39 11.40 -2.33 10.11
CA ASP A 39 11.87 -3.59 9.54
C ASP A 39 12.43 -3.47 8.11
N GLY A 40 12.21 -2.32 7.46
CA GLY A 40 12.70 -2.00 6.13
C GLY A 40 12.51 -3.13 5.13
N LYS A 41 13.60 -3.55 4.47
CA LYS A 41 13.57 -4.64 3.46
C LYS A 41 13.09 -5.99 3.99
N LYS A 42 13.10 -6.24 5.31
CA LYS A 42 12.67 -7.52 5.87
C LYS A 42 11.17 -7.75 5.72
N LEU A 43 10.40 -6.68 5.51
CA LEU A 43 8.97 -6.76 5.22
C LEU A 43 8.69 -7.36 3.84
N LEU A 44 9.66 -7.41 2.92
CA LEU A 44 9.44 -8.09 1.63
C LEU A 44 9.11 -9.57 1.88
N GLN A 45 8.00 -10.01 1.27
CA GLN A 45 7.44 -11.36 1.42
C GLN A 45 6.84 -11.67 2.80
N SER A 46 6.71 -10.69 3.71
CA SER A 46 5.90 -10.86 4.91
C SER A 46 4.41 -10.70 4.58
N ASN A 47 3.55 -11.29 5.41
CA ASN A 47 2.11 -11.04 5.35
C ASN A 47 1.80 -9.81 6.22
N LEU A 48 1.13 -8.80 5.65
CA LEU A 48 0.78 -7.59 6.40
C LEU A 48 -0.17 -7.87 7.55
N LEU A 49 -1.01 -8.90 7.48
CA LEU A 49 -1.94 -9.25 8.55
C LEU A 49 -1.19 -9.61 9.85
N ASP A 50 -0.02 -10.26 9.73
CA ASP A 50 0.79 -10.66 10.88
C ASP A 50 1.39 -9.46 11.64
N CYS A 51 1.45 -8.28 10.99
CA CYS A 51 1.96 -7.05 11.58
C CYS A 51 0.88 -6.22 12.29
N HIS A 52 -0.39 -6.61 12.18
CA HIS A 52 -1.53 -5.80 12.59
C HIS A 52 -2.39 -6.51 13.65
N ASN A 53 -3.07 -5.73 14.48
CA ASN A 53 -4.05 -6.27 15.42
C ASN A 53 -5.32 -6.77 14.71
N GLU A 54 -6.14 -7.55 15.41
CA GLU A 54 -7.34 -8.19 14.84
C GLU A 54 -8.32 -7.19 14.19
N GLU A 55 -8.48 -6.00 14.78
CA GLU A 55 -9.37 -4.96 14.24
C GLU A 55 -8.86 -4.45 12.89
N SER A 56 -7.57 -4.17 12.80
CA SER A 56 -6.92 -3.70 11.58
C SER A 56 -6.91 -4.79 10.51
N GLN A 57 -6.65 -6.04 10.88
CA GLN A 57 -6.75 -7.18 9.97
C GLN A 57 -8.15 -7.29 9.35
N ARG A 58 -9.20 -7.20 10.17
CA ARG A 58 -10.58 -7.23 9.70
C ARG A 58 -10.85 -6.10 8.71
N MET A 59 -10.43 -4.88 9.03
CA MET A 59 -10.57 -3.72 8.14
C MET A 59 -9.88 -3.94 6.80
N MET A 60 -8.63 -4.43 6.80
CA MET A 60 -7.87 -4.69 5.58
C MET A 60 -8.53 -5.73 4.68
N ILE A 61 -9.07 -6.81 5.28
CA ILE A 61 -9.79 -7.87 4.57
C ILE A 61 -11.09 -7.30 3.96
N GLU A 62 -11.86 -6.53 4.72
CA GLU A 62 -13.10 -5.91 4.24
C GLU A 62 -12.84 -4.95 3.07
N ILE A 63 -11.81 -4.11 3.16
CA ILE A 63 -11.44 -3.19 2.08
C ILE A 63 -10.98 -3.98 0.84
N LEU A 64 -10.22 -5.07 1.01
CA LEU A 64 -9.81 -5.89 -0.13
C LEU A 64 -11.02 -6.48 -0.86
N VAL A 65 -12.06 -6.91 -0.13
CA VAL A 65 -13.33 -7.37 -0.72
C VAL A 65 -14.02 -6.22 -1.47
N GLU A 66 -14.05 -5.00 -0.92
CA GLU A 66 -14.59 -3.83 -1.64
C GLU A 66 -13.79 -3.58 -2.93
N MET A 67 -12.46 -3.68 -2.90
CA MET A 67 -11.60 -3.50 -4.08
C MET A 67 -11.80 -4.59 -5.14
N GLN A 68 -12.02 -5.84 -4.74
CA GLN A 68 -12.39 -6.92 -5.67
C GLN A 68 -13.68 -6.59 -6.42
N ASN A 69 -14.60 -5.83 -5.80
CA ASN A 69 -15.85 -5.35 -6.40
C ASN A 69 -15.73 -4.02 -7.15
N GLY A 70 -14.50 -3.55 -7.43
CA GLY A 70 -14.26 -2.35 -8.22
C GLY A 70 -13.99 -1.08 -7.42
N PHE A 71 -13.89 -1.16 -6.09
CA PHE A 71 -13.54 0.01 -5.28
C PHE A 71 -12.07 0.41 -5.50
N GLU A 72 -11.81 1.71 -5.51
CA GLU A 72 -10.50 2.27 -5.88
C GLU A 72 -9.65 2.66 -4.67
N GLU A 73 -10.24 3.34 -3.67
CA GLU A 73 -9.49 3.70 -2.46
C GLU A 73 -10.37 3.90 -1.24
N LYS A 74 -9.86 3.48 -0.07
CA LYS A 74 -10.47 3.70 1.24
C LYS A 74 -9.55 4.54 2.12
N LEU A 75 -10.09 5.58 2.75
CA LEU A 75 -9.40 6.29 3.83
C LEU A 75 -9.32 5.39 5.07
N ILE A 76 -8.11 5.09 5.55
CA ILE A 76 -7.85 4.22 6.70
C ILE A 76 -7.25 4.96 7.90
N THR A 77 -6.70 6.15 7.68
CA THR A 77 -6.22 7.03 8.75
C THR A 77 -6.47 8.47 8.35
N ASP A 78 -7.03 9.27 9.26
CA ASP A 78 -7.18 10.70 9.12
C ASP A 78 -6.76 11.37 10.43
N ASN A 79 -5.61 12.06 10.41
CA ASN A 79 -5.09 12.75 11.58
C ASN A 79 -4.35 14.04 11.19
N GLU A 80 -3.91 14.80 12.19
CA GLU A 80 -3.25 16.10 12.03
C GLU A 80 -1.92 16.06 11.26
N LYS A 81 -1.34 14.87 11.05
CA LYS A 81 -0.06 14.70 10.34
C LYS A 81 -0.25 14.21 8.91
N TYR A 82 -1.19 13.31 8.69
CA TYR A 82 -1.40 12.68 7.39
C TYR A 82 -2.79 12.04 7.27
N ARG A 83 -3.22 11.90 6.02
CA ARG A 83 -4.32 11.04 5.61
C ARG A 83 -3.74 9.87 4.85
N ILE A 84 -4.09 8.64 5.22
CA ILE A 84 -3.60 7.42 4.57
C ILE A 84 -4.78 6.71 3.95
N PHE A 85 -4.62 6.37 2.68
CA PHE A 85 -5.59 5.62 1.92
C PHE A 85 -5.01 4.25 1.54
N MET A 86 -5.80 3.21 1.68
CA MET A 86 -5.54 1.94 1.01
C MET A 86 -6.06 2.07 -0.43
N ARG A 87 -5.18 1.98 -1.43
CA ARG A 87 -5.52 2.21 -2.84
C ARG A 87 -5.25 0.97 -3.69
N SER A 88 -6.21 0.59 -4.53
CA SER A 88 -6.10 -0.55 -5.42
C SER A 88 -5.03 -0.33 -6.50
N VAL A 89 -4.42 -1.43 -6.94
CA VAL A 89 -3.56 -1.49 -8.13
C VAL A 89 -4.17 -2.53 -9.06
N ARG A 90 -4.42 -2.13 -10.31
CA ARG A 90 -5.01 -2.99 -11.33
C ARG A 90 -4.09 -3.12 -12.53
N ASP A 91 -4.20 -4.24 -13.24
CA ASP A 91 -3.58 -4.38 -14.56
C ASP A 91 -4.38 -3.66 -15.65
N GLU A 92 -3.92 -3.78 -16.91
CA GLU A 92 -4.54 -3.13 -18.07
C GLU A 92 -5.95 -3.64 -18.36
N ASP A 93 -6.28 -4.87 -17.94
CA ASP A 93 -7.60 -5.49 -18.09
C ASP A 93 -8.54 -5.15 -16.91
N GLY A 94 -8.04 -4.43 -15.90
CA GLY A 94 -8.79 -4.03 -14.71
C GLY A 94 -8.78 -5.07 -13.57
N ASN A 95 -8.02 -6.15 -13.70
CA ASN A 95 -7.90 -7.15 -12.64
C ASN A 95 -7.15 -6.56 -11.45
N LEU A 96 -7.65 -6.82 -10.24
CA LEU A 96 -6.99 -6.39 -9.01
C LEU A 96 -5.69 -7.19 -8.80
N LEU A 97 -4.56 -6.49 -8.82
CA LEU A 97 -3.24 -7.06 -8.50
C LEU A 97 -2.95 -7.02 -7.00
N GLY A 98 -3.53 -6.05 -6.30
CA GLY A 98 -3.29 -5.79 -4.88
C GLY A 98 -3.55 -4.34 -4.52
N TYR A 99 -2.84 -3.82 -3.54
CA TYR A 99 -3.03 -2.46 -3.05
C TYR A 99 -1.74 -1.89 -2.45
N PHE A 100 -1.72 -0.57 -2.27
CA PHE A 100 -0.66 0.13 -1.54
C PHE A 100 -1.24 1.22 -0.65
N GLU A 101 -0.45 1.71 0.30
CA GLU A 101 -0.79 2.88 1.10
C GLU A 101 -0.41 4.17 0.37
N ARG A 102 -1.38 5.06 0.21
CA ARG A 102 -1.21 6.38 -0.40
C ARG A 102 -1.34 7.45 0.68
N TYR A 103 -0.31 8.27 0.80
CA TYR A 103 -0.23 9.32 1.80
C TYR A 103 -0.69 10.66 1.20
N GLU A 104 -1.46 11.42 1.97
CA GLU A 104 -1.83 12.81 1.68
C GLU A 104 -1.56 13.70 2.89
N PRO A 105 -1.31 15.01 2.66
CA PRO A 105 -1.36 16.00 3.73
C PRO A 105 -2.72 15.99 4.45
N PRO A 106 -2.76 16.43 5.72
CA PRO A 106 -4.01 16.66 6.45
C PRO A 106 -4.94 17.61 5.68
N GLN A 107 -6.24 17.47 5.90
CA GLN A 107 -7.20 18.41 5.36
C GLN A 107 -6.92 19.80 5.97
N LYS A 108 -6.67 20.79 5.12
CA LYS A 108 -6.55 22.18 5.60
C LYS A 108 -7.92 22.61 6.12
N MET A 109 -7.98 23.00 7.38
CA MET A 109 -9.13 23.68 7.97
C MET A 109 -9.36 25.03 7.29
#